data_AF-A0A928SMX1-F1
#
_entry.id   AF-A0A928SMX1-F1
#
_cell.length_a   1.000
_cell.length_b   1.000
_cell.length_c   1.000
_cell.angle_alpha   90.00
_cell.angle_beta   90.00
_cell.angle_gamma   90.00
#
_symmetry.space_group_name_H-M   'P 1'
#
loop_
_entity.id
_entity.type
_entity.pdbx_description
1 polymer ?
#
loop_
_entity_poly.entity_id
_entity_poly.type
_entity_poly.pdbx_seq_one_letter_code
_entity_poly.pdbx_strand_id
1 'polypeptide(L)'
;MNSYVFWRFSQGLVSDTLSLKFDAFAKIKVRLPSIEEQRYIAAVLQACDEEIELLGQKLAALKRQKQGLMQQLLTGRVRVKAAKRG
;
A
#
# COMPACT_ATOMS: atom_id res chain seq x y z
N MET A 1 -3.54 5.37 21.57
CA MET A 1 -3.55 6.84 21.32
C MET A 1 -4.98 7.31 21.48
N ASN A 2 -5.25 8.29 22.35
CA ASN A 2 -6.62 8.80 22.49
C ASN A 2 -6.90 9.72 21.30
N SER A 3 -7.67 9.22 20.32
CA SER A 3 -7.99 9.93 19.06
C SER A 3 -8.51 11.36 19.32
N TYR A 4 -9.21 11.56 20.44
CA TYR A 4 -9.72 12.85 20.89
C TYR A 4 -8.63 13.93 21.09
N VAL A 5 -7.46 13.54 21.61
CA VAL A 5 -6.37 14.47 21.95
C VAL A 5 -5.66 14.95 20.68
N PHE A 6 -5.50 14.08 19.69
CA PHE A 6 -4.90 14.43 18.40
C PHE A 6 -5.72 15.48 17.65
N TRP A 7 -7.05 15.28 17.56
CA TRP A 7 -7.96 16.22 16.92
C TRP A 7 -8.03 17.59 17.62
N ARG A 8 -7.98 17.61 18.96
CA ARG A 8 -8.03 18.84 19.75
C ARG A 8 -6.81 19.75 19.54
N PHE A 9 -5.64 19.17 19.27
CA PHE A 9 -4.38 19.91 19.14
C PHE A 9 -3.96 20.15 17.69
N SER A 10 -4.70 19.61 16.73
CA SER A 10 -4.51 19.89 15.32
C SER A 10 -5.12 21.25 14.94
N GLN A 11 -4.37 22.11 14.24
CA GLN A 11 -4.82 23.44 13.83
C GLN A 11 -4.80 23.54 12.30
N GLY A 12 -5.94 23.90 11.69
CA GLY A 12 -6.13 24.07 10.25
C GLY A 12 -7.53 24.63 9.96
N LEU A 13 -7.67 25.44 8.90
CA LEU A 13 -8.95 26.09 8.52
C LEU A 13 -9.90 25.13 7.77
N VAL A 14 -9.38 24.02 7.24
CA VAL A 14 -10.06 22.93 6.51
C VAL A 14 -9.45 21.60 6.96
N SER A 15 -10.22 20.51 6.96
CA SER A 15 -9.81 19.15 7.40
C SER A 15 -8.51 18.63 6.76
N ASP A 16 -8.13 19.17 5.59
CA ASP A 16 -7.06 18.64 4.75
C ASP A 16 -5.73 19.41 4.91
N THR A 17 -5.73 20.49 5.70
CA THR A 17 -4.52 21.31 5.99
C THR A 17 -4.24 21.34 7.50
N LEU A 18 -4.31 20.18 8.13
CA LEU A 18 -4.00 20.01 9.55
C LEU A 18 -2.49 20.08 9.75
N SER A 19 -2.01 21.17 10.34
CA SER A 19 -0.61 21.33 10.71
C SER A 19 -0.45 21.16 12.22
N LEU A 20 0.32 20.14 12.62
CA LEU A 20 0.64 19.90 14.02
C LEU A 20 2.00 20.53 14.35
N LYS A 21 1.97 21.69 15.02
CA LYS A 21 3.19 22.37 15.48
C LYS A 21 3.92 21.52 16.51
N PHE A 22 5.25 21.65 16.57
CA PHE A 22 6.11 20.87 17.48
C PHE A 22 5.64 20.90 18.94
N ASP A 23 5.29 22.09 19.45
CA ASP A 23 4.81 22.27 20.84
C ASP A 23 3.53 21.50 21.14
N ALA A 24 2.69 21.25 20.13
CA ALA A 24 1.48 20.47 20.24
C ALA A 24 1.77 18.96 20.12
N PHE A 25 2.66 18.58 19.20
CA PHE A 25 3.12 17.19 19.03
C PHE A 25 3.78 16.64 20.30
N ALA A 26 4.69 17.41 20.91
CA ALA A 26 5.40 17.01 22.13
C ALA A 26 4.48 16.75 23.34
N LYS A 27 3.25 17.28 23.32
CA LYS A 27 2.24 17.08 24.39
C LYS A 27 1.43 15.80 24.20
N ILE A 28 1.55 15.12 23.05
CA ILE A 28 0.83 13.89 22.77
C ILE A 28 1.46 12.75 23.59
N LYS A 29 0.73 12.28 24.60
CA LYS A 29 1.12 11.11 25.39
C LYS A 29 0.83 9.84 24.60
N VAL A 30 1.88 9.09 24.28
CA VAL A 30 1.80 7.77 23.65
C VAL A 30 2.19 6.72 24.68
N ARG A 31 1.44 5.61 24.72
CA ARG A 31 1.88 4.43 25.46
C ARG A 31 2.91 3.72 24.59
N LEU A 32 4.16 3.73 25.03
CA LEU A 32 5.25 3.04 24.36
C LEU A 32 5.36 1.63 24.95
N PRO A 33 5.17 0.57 24.14
CA PRO A 33 5.37 -0.80 24.60
C PRO A 33 6.86 -1.12 24.79
N SER A 34 7.21 -2.31 25.26
CA SER A 34 8.61 -2.73 25.41
C SER A 34 9.34 -2.73 24.05
N ILE A 35 10.66 -2.61 24.05
CA ILE A 35 11.45 -2.63 22.80
C ILE A 35 11.23 -3.94 22.02
N GLU A 36 11.06 -5.05 22.73
CA GLU A 36 10.78 -6.35 22.13
C GLU A 36 9.42 -6.36 21.42
N GLU A 37 8.37 -5.87 22.09
CA GLU A 37 7.03 -5.75 21.51
C GLU A 37 7.01 -4.77 20.33
N GLN A 38 7.74 -3.66 20.42
CA GLN A 38 7.90 -2.71 19.30
C GLN A 38 8.52 -3.38 18.08
N ARG A 39 9.58 -4.17 18.26
CA ARG A 39 10.24 -4.90 17.15
C ARG A 39 9.32 -5.94 16.55
N TYR A 40 8.57 -6.67 17.37
CA TYR A 40 7.61 -7.65 16.89
C TYR A 40 6.51 -7.00 16.04
N ILE A 41 5.89 -5.92 16.54
CA ILE A 41 4.89 -5.17 15.80
C ILE A 41 5.47 -4.64 14.48
N ALA A 42 6.68 -4.06 14.52
CA ALA A 42 7.35 -3.56 13.32
C ALA A 42 7.61 -4.65 12.29
N ALA A 43 8.07 -5.83 12.72
CA ALA A 43 8.34 -6.96 11.83
C ALA A 43 7.07 -7.46 11.13
N VAL A 44 5.95 -7.54 11.86
CA VAL A 44 4.65 -7.93 11.28
C VAL A 44 4.18 -6.92 10.24
N LEU A 45 4.26 -5.63 10.56
CA LEU A 45 3.86 -4.57 9.62
C LEU A 45 4.74 -4.55 8.38
N GLN A 46 6.05 -4.71 8.56
CA GLN A 46 7.00 -4.76 7.44
C GLN A 46 6.70 -5.95 6.51
N ALA A 47 6.40 -7.14 7.06
CA ALA A 47 6.03 -8.29 6.25
C ALA A 47 4.77 -8.03 5.39
N CYS A 48 3.76 -7.35 5.97
CA CYS A 48 2.57 -6.94 5.22
C CYS A 48 2.91 -5.96 4.09
N ASP A 49 3.75 -4.96 4.36
CA ASP A 49 4.16 -3.98 3.35
C ASP A 49 4.93 -4.65 2.20
N GLU A 50 5.84 -5.58 2.51
CA GLU A 50 6.57 -6.39 1.53
C GLU A 50 5.62 -7.24 0.67
N GLU A 51 4.60 -7.85 1.27
CA GLU A 51 3.59 -8.63 0.53
C GLU A 51 2.78 -7.75 -0.42
N ILE A 52 2.36 -6.57 0.03
CA ILE A 52 1.63 -5.59 -0.82
C ILE A 52 2.49 -5.18 -2.01
N GLU A 53 3.77 -4.89 -1.78
CA GLU A 53 4.69 -4.50 -2.85
C GLU A 53 4.86 -5.62 -3.89
N LEU A 54 5.12 -6.85 -3.43
CA LEU A 54 5.25 -8.03 -4.29
C LEU A 54 4.01 -8.28 -5.13
N LEU A 55 2.81 -8.16 -4.53
CA LEU A 55 1.55 -8.28 -5.25
C LEU A 55 1.39 -7.17 -6.30
N GLY A 56 1.77 -5.94 -5.97
CA GLY A 56 1.79 -4.81 -6.90
C GLY A 56 2.69 -5.07 -8.11
N GLN A 57 3.91 -5.56 -7.86
CA GLN A 57 4.87 -5.92 -8.92
C GLN A 57 4.34 -7.05 -9.80
N LYS A 58 3.76 -8.11 -9.21
CA LYS A 58 3.17 -9.24 -9.94
C LYS A 58 2.00 -8.79 -10.82
N LEU A 59 1.14 -7.92 -10.30
CA LEU A 59 0.02 -7.36 -11.06
C LEU A 59 0.50 -6.52 -12.24
N ALA A 60 1.55 -5.71 -12.05
CA ALA A 60 2.16 -4.94 -13.14
C ALA A 60 2.77 -5.86 -14.22
N ALA A 61 3.47 -6.92 -13.81
CA ALA A 61 4.03 -7.91 -14.73
C ALA A 61 2.94 -8.63 -15.54
N LEU A 62 1.85 -9.08 -14.89
CA LEU A 62 0.73 -9.72 -15.56
C LEU A 62 0.02 -8.78 -16.55
N LYS A 63 -0.13 -7.50 -16.21
CA LYS A 63 -0.69 -6.50 -17.14
C LYS A 63 0.18 -6.35 -18.38
N ARG A 64 1.51 -6.27 -18.23
CA ARG A 64 2.46 -6.21 -19.36
C ARG A 64 2.40 -7.48 -20.20
N GLN A 65 2.38 -8.65 -19.57
CA GLN A 65 2.27 -9.93 -20.27
C GLN A 65 0.97 -10.01 -21.08
N LYS A 66 -0.17 -9.64 -20.49
CA LYS A 66 -1.47 -9.58 -21.17
C LYS A 66 -1.40 -8.65 -22.39
N GLN A 67 -0.82 -7.45 -22.24
CA GLN A 67 -0.67 -6.51 -23.35
C GLN A 67 0.20 -7.08 -24.47
N GLY A 68 1.35 -7.68 -24.13
CA GLY A 68 2.24 -8.32 -25.09
C GLY A 68 1.58 -9.48 -25.84
N LEU A 69 0.87 -10.36 -25.13
CA LEU A 69 0.10 -11.45 -25.74
C LEU A 69 -0.96 -10.92 -26.69
N MET A 70 -1.74 -9.91 -26.28
CA MET A 70 -2.75 -9.31 -27.13
C MET A 70 -2.14 -8.71 -28.40
N GLN A 71 -0.98 -8.05 -28.30
CA GLN A 71 -0.28 -7.55 -29.47
C GLN A 71 0.15 -8.68 -30.41
N GLN A 72 0.69 -9.78 -29.89
CA GLN A 72 1.08 -10.95 -30.71
C GLN A 72 -0.11 -11.64 -31.39
N LEU A 73 -1.26 -11.70 -30.71
CA LEU A 73 -2.50 -12.29 -31.23
C LEU A 73 -3.15 -11.39 -32.30
N LEU A 74 -3.30 -10.10 -32.03
CA LEU A 74 -3.95 -9.15 -32.95
C LEU A 74 -3.10 -8.83 -34.18
N THR A 75 -1.77 -8.92 -34.07
CA THR A 75 -0.87 -8.77 -35.23
C THR A 75 -0.67 -10.06 -36.03
N GLY A 76 -1.31 -11.17 -35.62
CA GLY A 76 -1.25 -12.44 -36.33
C GLY A 76 0.11 -13.15 -36.28
N ARG A 77 1.05 -12.66 -35.45
CA ARG A 77 2.37 -13.27 -35.25
C ARG A 77 2.27 -14.64 -34.57
N VAL A 78 1.26 -14.83 -33.72
CA VAL A 78 0.92 -16.11 -33.10
C VAL A 78 -0.54 -16.42 -33.44
N ARG A 79 -0.78 -17.51 -34.18
CA ARG A 79 -2.14 -17.99 -34.49
C ARG A 79 -2.56 -19.03 -33.45
N VAL A 80 -3.70 -18.79 -32.81
CA VAL A 80 -4.31 -19.79 -31.94
C VAL A 80 -4.88 -20.90 -32.83
N LYS A 81 -4.45 -22.16 -32.64
CA LYS A 81 -5.08 -23.30 -33.31
C LYS A 81 -6.52 -23.38 -32.80
N ALA A 82 -7.49 -23.13 -33.67
CA ALA A 82 -8.89 -23.40 -33.35
C ALA A 82 -9.01 -24.91 -33.06
N ALA A 83 -9.47 -25.26 -31.85
CA ALA A 83 -9.82 -26.63 -31.54
C ALA A 83 -10.86 -27.08 -32.57
N LYS A 84 -10.54 -28.12 -33.34
CA LYS A 84 -11.47 -28.71 -34.31
C LYS A 84 -12.72 -29.13 -33.54
N ARG A 85 -13.83 -28.41 -33.73
CA ARG A 85 -15.16 -28.94 -33.43
C ARG A 85 -15.39 -30.07 -34.42
N GLY A 86 -15.36 -31.30 -33.90
CA GLY A 86 -15.93 -32.46 -34.59
C GLY A 86 -17.44 -32.35 -34.65
#